data_AF-A0A6J4CXZ4-F1
#
_entry.id   AF-A0A6J4CXZ4-F1
#
_cell.length_a   1.000
_cell.length_b   1.000
_cell.length_c   1.000
_cell.angle_alpha   90.00
_cell.angle_beta   90.00
_cell.angle_gamma   90.00
#
_symmetry.space_group_name_H-M   'P 1'
#
loop_
_entity.id
_entity.type
_entity.pdbx_description
1 polymer ?
#
loop_
_entity_poly.entity_id
_entity_poly.type
_entity_poly.pdbx_seq_one_letter_code
_entity_poly.pdbx_strand_id
1 'polypeptide(L)'
;MRLVEFKSAGVVELLTRYGQIKLKLNVESSAMLAPNALSETYVFKNDHQVITFSVCEGQGTLNPLDYPKAYHFVELDVKALELYLMHQQRPTSAKQAELIQAFLTIYDLNISKSNYYLTPPYFKKVEEKLLC
;
A
#
# COMPACT_ATOMS: atom_id res chain seq x y z
N MET A 1 -9.73 -3.85 9.54
CA MET A 1 -10.60 -3.26 8.48
C MET A 1 -10.35 -1.77 8.44
N ARG A 2 -10.43 -1.16 7.27
CA ARG A 2 -10.05 0.22 7.02
C ARG A 2 -11.12 0.92 6.21
N LEU A 3 -11.48 2.14 6.59
CA LEU A 3 -12.40 2.96 5.80
C LEU A 3 -11.64 3.48 4.58
N VAL A 4 -12.17 3.22 3.39
CA VAL A 4 -11.65 3.71 2.11
C VAL A 4 -12.63 4.70 1.51
N GLU A 5 -12.15 5.87 1.10
CA GLU A 5 -12.98 6.95 0.55
C GLU A 5 -12.84 7.06 -0.97
N PHE A 6 -13.95 6.92 -1.69
CA PHE A 6 -14.05 6.97 -3.16
C PHE A 6 -14.63 8.29 -3.69
N LYS A 7 -15.23 9.10 -2.80
CA LYS A 7 -15.86 10.40 -3.11
C LYS A 7 -16.99 10.37 -4.15
N SER A 8 -17.44 9.18 -4.54
CA SER A 8 -18.49 8.97 -5.53
C SER A 8 -19.06 7.55 -5.41
N ALA A 9 -20.28 7.39 -5.91
CA ALA A 9 -20.92 6.09 -5.94
C ALA A 9 -20.26 5.20 -7.01
N GLY A 10 -20.25 3.91 -6.77
CA GLY A 10 -19.67 2.94 -7.68
C GLY A 10 -19.64 1.54 -7.11
N VAL A 11 -18.77 0.71 -7.68
CA VAL A 11 -18.64 -0.70 -7.35
C VAL A 11 -17.20 -1.00 -6.99
N VAL A 12 -17.00 -1.63 -5.83
CA VAL A 12 -15.70 -2.17 -5.41
C VAL A 12 -15.69 -3.68 -5.61
N GLU A 13 -14.65 -4.18 -6.25
CA GLU A 13 -14.40 -5.61 -6.45
C GLU A 13 -13.06 -5.99 -5.81
N LEU A 14 -12.99 -7.12 -5.10
CA LEU A 14 -11.73 -7.75 -4.72
C LEU A 14 -11.42 -8.84 -5.73
N LEU A 15 -10.31 -8.70 -6.44
CA LEU A 15 -9.87 -9.64 -7.47
C LEU A 15 -8.69 -10.46 -6.94
N THR A 16 -8.66 -11.74 -7.30
CA THR A 16 -7.44 -12.56 -7.18
C THR A 16 -6.45 -12.20 -8.28
N ARG A 17 -5.20 -12.70 -8.16
CA ARG A 17 -4.16 -12.55 -9.19
C ARG A 17 -4.57 -13.07 -10.59
N TYR A 18 -5.58 -13.95 -10.66
CA TYR A 18 -6.09 -14.52 -11.90
C TYR A 18 -7.39 -13.83 -12.38
N GLY A 19 -7.80 -12.73 -11.73
CA GLY A 19 -8.96 -11.94 -12.11
C GLY A 19 -10.30 -12.45 -11.59
N GLN A 20 -10.33 -13.54 -10.81
CA GLN A 20 -11.56 -14.01 -10.17
C GLN A 20 -12.03 -13.02 -9.09
N ILE A 21 -13.31 -12.65 -9.13
CA ILE A 21 -13.95 -11.78 -8.13
C ILE A 21 -14.24 -12.58 -6.86
N LYS A 22 -13.63 -12.20 -5.74
CA LYS A 22 -13.89 -12.75 -4.39
C LYS A 22 -14.96 -11.98 -3.63
N LEU A 23 -15.11 -10.71 -3.95
CA LEU A 23 -15.99 -9.79 -3.26
C LEU A 23 -16.44 -8.73 -4.26
N LYS A 24 -17.71 -8.33 -4.19
CA LYS A 24 -18.30 -7.24 -4.97
C LYS A 24 -19.31 -6.50 -4.12
N LEU A 25 -19.17 -5.18 -4.05
CA LEU A 25 -20.03 -4.30 -3.25
C LEU A 25 -20.30 -3.01 -4.00
N ASN A 26 -21.55 -2.54 -3.94
CA ASN A 26 -21.89 -1.18 -4.30
C ASN A 26 -21.55 -0.26 -3.13
N VAL A 27 -20.98 0.90 -3.44
CA VAL A 27 -20.55 1.90 -2.45
C VAL A 27 -21.09 3.26 -2.88
N GLU A 28 -21.52 4.08 -1.93
CA GLU A 28 -22.00 5.45 -2.20
C GLU A 28 -20.87 6.48 -2.22
N SER A 29 -19.93 6.34 -1.28
CA SER A 29 -18.80 7.28 -1.16
C SER A 29 -17.61 6.69 -0.41
N SER A 30 -17.83 5.67 0.42
CA SER A 30 -16.80 4.98 1.18
C SER A 30 -17.23 3.55 1.53
N ALA A 31 -16.26 2.71 1.91
CA ALA A 31 -16.52 1.37 2.42
C ALA A 31 -15.45 0.92 3.41
N MET A 32 -15.86 0.09 4.38
CA MET A 32 -14.94 -0.62 5.27
C MET A 32 -14.40 -1.86 4.56
N LEU A 33 -13.12 -1.85 4.21
CA LEU A 33 -12.45 -2.93 3.50
C LEU A 33 -11.40 -3.61 4.38
N ALA A 34 -11.20 -4.91 4.20
CA ALA A 34 -10.13 -5.62 4.88
C ALA A 34 -8.80 -5.40 4.13
N PRO A 35 -7.65 -5.45 4.82
CA PRO A 35 -6.38 -5.60 4.13
C PRO A 35 -6.39 -6.81 3.21
N ASN A 36 -5.93 -6.64 1.97
CA ASN A 36 -5.86 -7.73 0.99
C ASN A 36 -4.51 -8.44 1.04
N ALA A 37 -4.49 -9.70 0.57
CA ALA A 37 -3.23 -10.40 0.35
C ALA A 37 -2.46 -9.79 -0.85
N LEU A 38 -1.15 -10.05 -0.94
CA LEU A 38 -0.32 -9.60 -2.07
C LEU A 38 -0.80 -10.14 -3.42
N SER A 39 -1.45 -11.29 -3.42
CA SER A 39 -2.02 -11.92 -4.62
C SER A 39 -3.44 -11.45 -4.93
N GLU A 40 -3.89 -10.40 -4.28
CA GLU A 40 -5.23 -9.84 -4.41
C GLU A 40 -5.13 -8.34 -4.59
N THR A 41 -6.16 -7.76 -5.20
CA THR A 41 -6.20 -6.32 -5.49
C THR A 41 -7.64 -5.86 -5.47
N TYR A 42 -7.88 -4.69 -4.89
CA TYR A 42 -9.18 -4.04 -4.99
C TYR A 42 -9.26 -3.20 -6.27
N VAL A 43 -10.44 -3.18 -6.86
CA VAL A 43 -10.77 -2.33 -8.01
C VAL A 43 -12.05 -1.59 -7.72
N PHE A 44 -11.99 -0.27 -7.72
CA PHE A 44 -13.18 0.59 -7.70
C PHE A 44 -13.52 1.00 -9.13
N LYS A 45 -14.80 0.92 -9.48
CA LYS A 45 -15.34 1.27 -10.80
C LYS A 45 -16.55 2.17 -10.63
N ASN A 46 -16.59 3.27 -11.36
CA ASN A 46 -17.79 4.06 -11.58
C ASN A 46 -17.86 4.49 -13.06
N ASP A 47 -18.81 5.33 -13.42
CA ASP A 47 -19.01 5.77 -14.81
C ASP A 47 -17.85 6.63 -15.37
N HIS A 48 -16.95 7.11 -14.51
CA HIS A 48 -15.89 8.06 -14.87
C HIS A 48 -14.48 7.49 -14.73
N GLN A 49 -14.27 6.50 -13.86
CA GLN A 49 -12.94 6.02 -13.53
C GLN A 49 -12.93 4.55 -13.07
N VAL A 50 -11.76 3.93 -13.29
CA VAL A 50 -11.39 2.64 -12.71
C VAL A 50 -10.12 2.84 -11.91
N ILE A 51 -10.17 2.58 -10.60
CA ILE A 51 -9.04 2.72 -9.69
C ILE A 51 -8.66 1.34 -9.17
N THR A 52 -7.41 0.96 -9.41
CA THR A 52 -6.80 -0.24 -8.84
C THR A 52 -6.04 0.17 -7.58
N PHE A 53 -6.30 -0.50 -6.46
CA PHE A 53 -5.68 -0.18 -5.18
C PHE A 53 -5.55 -1.39 -4.28
N SER A 54 -4.85 -1.20 -3.17
CA SER A 54 -4.72 -2.15 -2.09
C SER A 54 -5.08 -1.49 -0.77
N VAL A 55 -5.33 -2.32 0.24
CA VAL A 55 -5.65 -1.92 1.60
C VAL A 55 -4.61 -2.58 2.50
N CYS A 56 -4.00 -1.78 3.38
CA CYS A 56 -3.14 -2.26 4.45
C CYS A 56 -3.57 -1.65 5.79
N GLU A 57 -3.04 -2.20 6.88
CA GLU A 57 -3.19 -1.62 8.21
C GLU A 57 -2.66 -0.18 8.28
N GLY A 58 -3.12 0.57 9.27
CA GLY A 58 -2.70 1.95 9.51
C GLY A 58 -3.84 2.84 10.00
N GLN A 59 -3.55 4.13 10.13
CA GLN A 59 -4.43 5.09 10.79
C GLN A 59 -5.19 5.97 9.78
N GLY A 60 -6.43 6.32 10.11
CA GLY A 60 -7.27 7.21 9.31
C GLY A 60 -7.83 6.58 8.02
N THR A 61 -8.65 7.38 7.34
CA THR A 61 -9.34 7.01 6.09
C THR A 61 -8.35 6.90 4.94
N LEU A 62 -8.36 5.76 4.24
CA LEU A 62 -7.51 5.49 3.09
C LEU A 62 -8.08 6.17 1.84
N ASN A 63 -7.24 6.96 1.17
CA ASN A 63 -7.46 7.33 -0.22
C ASN A 63 -6.94 6.20 -1.11
N PRO A 64 -7.75 5.60 -1.99
CA PRO A 64 -7.33 4.48 -2.82
C PRO A 64 -6.14 4.81 -3.76
N LEU A 65 -5.93 6.09 -4.08
CA LEU A 65 -4.80 6.52 -4.91
C LEU A 65 -3.45 6.48 -4.19
N ASP A 66 -3.46 6.48 -2.86
CA ASP A 66 -2.24 6.54 -2.04
C ASP A 66 -1.56 5.17 -1.93
N TYR A 67 -2.28 4.09 -2.21
CA TYR A 67 -1.78 2.72 -2.07
C TYR A 67 -2.20 1.85 -3.25
N PRO A 68 -1.71 2.13 -4.48
CA PRO A 68 -2.14 1.46 -5.70
C PRO A 68 -1.75 -0.03 -5.76
N LYS A 69 -0.73 -0.43 -5.00
CA LYS A 69 -0.16 -1.78 -4.98
C LYS A 69 0.16 -2.20 -3.55
N ALA A 70 -0.12 -3.46 -3.22
CA ALA A 70 0.27 -4.07 -1.96
C ALA A 70 1.77 -4.36 -1.94
N TYR A 71 2.43 -3.98 -0.85
CA TYR A 71 3.85 -4.22 -0.60
C TYR A 71 4.03 -5.05 0.66
N HIS A 72 5.12 -5.82 0.71
CA HIS A 72 5.53 -6.57 1.88
C HIS A 72 7.03 -6.43 2.05
N PHE A 73 7.44 -5.86 3.18
CA PHE A 73 8.84 -5.49 3.41
C PHE A 73 9.65 -6.58 4.12
N VAL A 74 9.22 -7.84 4.07
CA VAL A 74 9.98 -8.94 4.69
C VAL A 74 11.26 -9.25 3.93
N GLU A 75 11.24 -9.00 2.62
CA GLU A 75 12.38 -9.22 1.74
C GLU A 75 13.22 -7.95 1.54
N LEU A 76 12.84 -6.82 2.16
CA LEU A 76 13.64 -5.60 2.08
C LEU A 76 14.91 -5.77 2.91
N ASP A 77 16.06 -5.73 2.24
CA ASP A 77 17.35 -5.80 2.90
C ASP A 77 17.65 -4.46 3.57
N VAL A 78 17.67 -4.47 4.90
CA VAL A 78 17.92 -3.29 5.73
C VAL A 78 19.32 -2.72 5.46
N LYS A 79 20.32 -3.56 5.17
CA LYS A 79 21.67 -3.07 4.84
C LYS A 79 21.68 -2.34 3.51
N ALA A 80 20.98 -2.88 2.50
CA ALA A 80 20.85 -2.20 1.21
C ALA A 80 20.12 -0.86 1.35
N LEU A 81 19.08 -0.79 2.20
CA LEU A 81 18.37 0.44 2.52
C LEU A 81 19.26 1.46 3.24
N GLU A 82 20.03 1.03 4.24
CA GLU A 82 20.97 1.89 4.96
C GLU A 82 22.04 2.45 4.03
N LEU A 83 22.68 1.60 3.22
CA LEU A 83 23.67 2.04 2.22
C LEU A 83 23.07 3.03 1.22
N TYR A 84 21.81 2.82 0.83
CA TYR A 84 21.09 3.76 -0.04
C TYR A 84 20.88 5.12 0.66
N LEU A 85 20.45 5.11 1.92
CA LEU A 85 20.17 6.34 2.68
C LEU A 85 21.44 7.12 3.03
N MET A 86 22.50 6.43 3.46
CA MET A 86 23.72 7.06 4.00
C MET A 86 24.76 7.35 2.92
N HIS A 87 24.85 6.50 1.89
CA HIS A 87 25.89 6.58 0.87
C HIS A 87 25.35 6.80 -0.55
N GLN A 88 24.02 6.92 -0.71
CA GLN A 88 23.36 7.02 -2.03
C GLN A 88 23.69 5.83 -2.96
N GLN A 89 24.12 4.70 -2.36
CA GLN A 89 24.49 3.52 -3.10
C GLN A 89 23.24 2.76 -3.54
N ARG A 90 23.03 2.67 -4.85
CA ARG A 90 21.88 1.95 -5.41
C ARG A 90 22.03 0.43 -5.24
N PRO A 91 20.97 -0.31 -4.90
CA PRO A 91 21.01 -1.75 -4.88
C PRO A 91 21.17 -2.30 -6.31
N THR A 92 21.87 -3.41 -6.45
CA THR A 92 22.03 -4.11 -7.74
C THR A 92 20.78 -4.88 -8.15
N SER A 93 19.97 -5.30 -7.16
CA SER A 93 18.71 -6.01 -7.39
C SER A 93 17.58 -5.03 -7.70
N ALA A 94 16.93 -5.21 -8.86
CA ALA A 94 15.76 -4.43 -9.24
C ALA A 94 14.61 -4.54 -8.21
N LYS A 95 14.46 -5.72 -7.60
CA LYS A 95 13.48 -5.96 -6.53
C LYS A 95 13.79 -5.13 -5.29
N GLN A 96 15.06 -5.05 -4.89
CA GLN A 96 15.45 -4.20 -3.76
C GLN A 96 15.26 -2.72 -4.09
N ALA A 97 15.59 -2.29 -5.31
CA ALA A 97 15.34 -0.91 -5.75
C ALA A 97 13.86 -0.54 -5.64
N GLU A 98 12.97 -1.43 -6.08
CA GLU A 98 11.52 -1.25 -5.95
C GLU A 98 11.07 -1.17 -4.48
N LEU A 99 11.52 -2.11 -3.64
CA LEU A 99 11.14 -2.13 -2.23
C LEU A 99 11.68 -0.92 -1.45
N ILE A 100 12.90 -0.46 -1.72
CA ILE A 100 13.46 0.75 -1.13
C ILE A 100 12.61 1.96 -1.54
N GLN A 101 12.35 2.13 -2.84
CA GLN A 101 11.54 3.25 -3.31
C GLN A 101 10.14 3.24 -2.70
N ALA A 102 9.49 2.07 -2.66
CA ALA A 102 8.18 1.92 -2.04
C ALA A 102 8.20 2.23 -0.53
N PHE A 103 9.24 1.79 0.19
CA PHE A 103 9.41 2.09 1.61
C PHE A 103 9.51 3.60 1.84
N LEU A 104 10.35 4.30 1.08
CA LEU A 104 10.55 5.75 1.19
C LEU A 104 9.27 6.53 0.85
N THR A 105 8.60 6.18 -0.25
CA THR A 105 7.34 6.83 -0.62
C THR A 105 6.28 6.67 0.46
N ILE A 106 6.20 5.50 1.09
CA ILE A 106 5.27 5.26 2.20
C ILE A 106 5.67 6.05 3.45
N TYR A 107 6.97 6.11 3.75
CA TYR A 107 7.50 6.86 4.87
C TYR A 107 7.20 8.37 4.73
N ASP A 108 7.45 8.94 3.55
CA ASP A 108 7.14 10.34 3.24
C ASP A 108 5.64 10.63 3.35
N LEU A 109 4.80 9.70 2.87
CA LEU A 109 3.36 9.85 2.96
C LEU A 109 2.87 9.80 4.42
N ASN A 110 3.44 8.91 5.22
CA ASN A 110 3.16 8.83 6.66
C ASN A 110 3.52 10.13 7.38
N ILE A 111 4.68 10.72 7.06
CA ILE A 111 5.07 12.05 7.57
C ILE A 111 4.05 13.11 7.14
N SER A 112 3.69 13.15 5.85
CA SER A 112 2.79 14.18 5.32
C SER A 112 1.39 14.14 5.95
N LYS A 113 0.96 12.96 6.41
CA LYS A 113 -0.32 12.75 7.09
C LYS A 113 -0.18 12.66 8.62
N SER A 114 1.00 13.00 9.14
CA SER A 114 1.36 13.08 10.55
C SER A 114 1.01 11.85 11.39
N ASN A 115 1.01 10.65 10.80
CA ASN A 115 0.56 9.41 11.43
C ASN A 115 1.17 8.18 10.76
N TYR A 116 1.01 6.99 11.35
CA TYR A 116 1.22 5.71 10.65
C TYR A 116 0.07 5.44 9.67
N TYR A 117 -0.07 6.33 8.69
CA TYR A 117 -1.12 6.31 7.70
C TYR A 117 -1.09 4.99 6.94
N LEU A 118 -0.02 4.61 6.26
CA LEU A 118 0.15 3.29 5.68
C LEU A 118 1.11 2.48 6.54
N THR A 119 0.64 1.31 7.00
CA THR A 119 1.46 0.33 7.70
C THR A 119 1.40 -1.03 7.00
N PRO A 120 2.05 -1.18 5.83
CA PRO A 120 2.15 -2.48 5.17
C PRO A 120 2.86 -3.53 6.03
N PRO A 121 2.67 -4.81 5.73
CA PRO A 121 3.39 -5.88 6.40
C PRO A 121 4.91 -5.65 6.44
N TYR A 122 5.49 -5.81 7.63
CA TYR A 122 6.92 -5.61 7.94
C TYR A 122 7.47 -4.19 7.87
N PHE A 123 6.66 -3.17 7.54
CA PHE A 123 7.14 -1.78 7.47
C PHE A 123 7.79 -1.30 8.79
N LYS A 124 7.06 -1.39 9.91
CA LYS A 124 7.57 -0.96 11.23
C LYS A 124 8.82 -1.73 11.68
N LYS A 125 8.92 -3.02 11.32
CA LYS A 125 10.10 -3.83 11.65
C LYS A 125 11.36 -3.37 10.91
N VAL A 126 11.20 -2.86 9.69
CA VAL A 126 12.32 -2.27 8.94
C VAL A 126 12.71 -0.92 9.55
N GLU A 127 11.70 -0.09 9.86
CA GLU A 127 11.90 1.20 10.55
C GLU A 127 12.64 1.04 11.88
N GLU A 128 12.18 0.13 12.75
CA GLU A 128 12.83 -0.18 14.03
C GLU A 128 14.30 -0.60 13.86
N LYS A 129 14.60 -1.41 12.83
CA LYS A 129 15.96 -1.88 12.56
C LYS A 129 16.89 -0.79 12.02
N LEU A 130 16.36 0.25 11.40
CA LEU A 130 17.15 1.41 10.94
C LEU A 130 17.47 2.37 12.09
N LEU A 131 16.69 2.35 13.16
CA LEU A 131 16.85 3.22 14.32
C LEU A 131 17.71 2.59 15.44
N CYS A 132 18.00 1.29 15.33
CA CYS A 132 18.88 0.55 16.25
C CYS A 132 20.32 0.55 15.75
#